data_AF-A0A0W7X9L3-F1
#
_entry.id   AF-A0A0W7X9L3-F1
#
_cell.length_a   1.000
_cell.length_b   1.000
_cell.length_c   1.000
_cell.angle_alpha   90.00
_cell.angle_beta   90.00
_cell.angle_gamma   90.00
#
_symmetry.space_group_name_H-M   'P 1'
#
loop_
_entity.id
_entity.type
_entity.pdbx_description
1 polymer ?
#
loop_
_entity_poly.entity_id
_entity_poly.type
_entity_poly.pdbx_seq_one_letter_code
_entity_poly.pdbx_strand_id
1 'polypeptide(L)'
;MSTPTPPAETETALARRYRLELNTGTEAAPVWALVPGVQEFAPKVEPTQQKSTTYDDEGWADSTVTELAWSIETKLAHRCHPTTRAFNAAQERLRLASENFGSASRVHIRYYDREGRPEAYEGFALVTWEPDGGAADDLDTVKVTLTGKGPRRTITNPAAPPAGGGTLTLAATGKTLKEVAA
;
A
#
# COMPACT_ATOMS: atom_id res chain seq x y z
N MET A 1 -21.56 17.12 34.80
CA MET A 1 -21.53 16.99 33.33
C MET A 1 -20.13 17.32 32.86
N SER A 2 -19.38 16.32 32.40
CA SER A 2 -18.03 16.50 31.88
C SER A 2 -18.16 17.17 30.50
N THR A 3 -17.52 18.32 30.30
CA THR A 3 -17.46 18.94 28.97
C THR A 3 -16.74 17.98 28.03
N PRO A 4 -17.33 17.58 26.89
CA PRO A 4 -16.62 16.73 25.92
C PRO A 4 -15.40 17.50 25.41
N THR A 5 -14.22 16.88 25.50
CA THR A 5 -13.00 17.41 24.91
C THR A 5 -13.20 17.49 23.39
N PRO A 6 -13.06 18.68 22.77
CA PRO A 6 -13.14 18.78 21.32
C PRO A 6 -12.04 17.91 20.68
N PRO A 7 -12.33 17.28 19.53
CA PRO A 7 -11.35 16.43 18.84
C PRO A 7 -10.07 17.22 18.55
N ALA A 8 -8.92 16.59 18.80
CA ALA A 8 -7.60 17.20 18.64
C ALA A 8 -7.13 17.22 17.17
N GLU A 9 -7.86 16.55 16.29
CA GLU A 9 -7.57 16.39 14.87
C GLU A 9 -8.08 17.61 14.09
N THR A 10 -7.32 18.70 14.10
CA THR A 10 -7.68 19.94 13.40
C THR A 10 -7.16 20.01 11.97
N GLU A 11 -6.25 19.12 11.59
CA GLU A 11 -5.54 19.14 10.30
C GLU A 11 -5.97 17.99 9.39
N THR A 12 -6.23 18.31 8.12
CA THR A 12 -6.61 17.31 7.11
C THR A 12 -5.36 16.60 6.57
N ALA A 13 -5.38 15.26 6.57
CA ALA A 13 -4.30 14.46 6.01
C ALA A 13 -4.20 14.61 4.48
N LEU A 14 -2.98 14.66 3.93
CA LEU A 14 -2.78 14.77 2.48
C LEU A 14 -3.03 13.45 1.75
N ALA A 15 -3.71 13.50 0.60
CA ALA A 15 -3.94 12.32 -0.23
C ALA A 15 -2.64 11.63 -0.74
N ARG A 16 -1.56 12.41 -0.94
CA ARG A 16 -0.23 11.93 -1.39
C ARG A 16 0.60 11.21 -0.32
N ARG A 17 -0.03 10.78 0.78
CA ARG A 17 0.65 10.12 1.90
C ARG A 17 0.98 8.65 1.62
N TYR A 18 0.21 7.99 0.77
CA TYR A 18 0.38 6.57 0.52
C TYR A 18 1.58 6.27 -0.36
N ARG A 19 2.31 5.22 0.02
CA ARG A 19 3.39 4.63 -0.75
C ARG A 19 3.00 3.22 -1.16
N LEU A 20 3.09 2.91 -2.45
CA LEU A 20 2.82 1.58 -3.00
C LEU A 20 4.12 0.86 -3.29
N GLU A 21 4.24 -0.36 -2.78
CA GLU A 21 5.38 -1.23 -3.05
C GLU A 21 4.92 -2.61 -3.53
N LEU A 22 5.67 -3.14 -4.48
CA LEU A 22 5.42 -4.41 -5.13
C LEU A 22 6.49 -5.41 -4.70
N ASN A 23 6.08 -6.61 -4.33
CA ASN A 23 7.02 -7.70 -4.09
C ASN A 23 7.63 -8.17 -5.42
N THR A 24 8.92 -7.98 -5.61
CA THR A 24 9.69 -8.48 -6.75
C THR A 24 10.33 -9.86 -6.49
N GLY A 25 10.35 -10.31 -5.23
CA GLY A 25 10.87 -11.61 -4.80
C GLY A 25 9.82 -12.73 -4.85
N THR A 26 9.96 -13.70 -3.95
CA THR A 26 8.99 -14.80 -3.77
C THR A 26 8.00 -14.48 -2.66
N GLU A 27 6.94 -15.28 -2.52
CA GLU A 27 5.99 -15.14 -1.41
C GLU A 27 6.65 -15.43 -0.04
N ALA A 28 7.61 -16.35 0.01
CA ALA A 28 8.32 -16.70 1.23
C ALA A 28 9.45 -15.71 1.59
N ALA A 29 10.04 -15.04 0.59
CA ALA A 29 11.09 -14.05 0.77
C ALA A 29 10.74 -12.81 -0.06
N PRO A 30 9.87 -11.93 0.47
CA PRO A 30 9.43 -10.77 -0.26
C PRO A 30 10.55 -9.72 -0.37
N VAL A 31 10.75 -9.21 -1.58
CA VAL A 31 11.65 -8.10 -1.88
C VAL A 31 10.80 -6.93 -2.33
N TRP A 32 10.69 -5.90 -1.50
CA TRP A 32 9.77 -4.80 -1.76
C TRP A 32 10.41 -3.72 -2.61
N ALA A 33 9.86 -3.51 -3.81
CA ALA A 33 10.27 -2.46 -4.73
C ALA A 33 9.22 -1.35 -4.76
N LEU A 34 9.66 -0.10 -4.68
CA LEU A 34 8.80 1.06 -4.82
C LEU A 34 8.22 1.15 -6.24
N VAL A 35 6.92 1.39 -6.35
CA VAL A 35 6.28 1.79 -7.61
C VAL A 35 6.40 3.32 -7.74
N PRO A 36 7.24 3.84 -8.65
CA PRO A 36 7.41 5.28 -8.79
C PRO A 36 6.25 5.92 -9.57
N GLY A 37 6.15 7.25 -9.48
CA GLY A 37 5.29 8.03 -10.36
C GLY A 37 3.79 7.96 -10.05
N VAL A 38 3.40 7.52 -8.86
CA VAL A 38 2.00 7.55 -8.39
C VAL A 38 1.51 8.99 -8.36
N GLN A 39 0.52 9.31 -9.18
CA GLN A 39 -0.17 10.60 -9.25
C GLN A 39 -1.46 10.58 -8.43
N GLU A 40 -2.19 9.47 -8.50
CA GLU A 40 -3.43 9.24 -7.76
C GLU A 40 -3.41 7.86 -7.12
N PHE A 41 -3.96 7.76 -5.91
CA PHE A 41 -4.03 6.50 -5.16
C PHE A 41 -5.32 6.44 -4.35
N ALA A 42 -6.24 5.58 -4.77
CA ALA A 42 -7.56 5.43 -4.20
C ALA A 42 -7.79 3.98 -3.74
N PRO A 43 -7.42 3.62 -2.49
CA PRO A 43 -7.77 2.34 -1.91
C PRO A 43 -9.25 2.32 -1.52
N LYS A 44 -9.98 1.29 -1.95
CA LYS A 44 -11.41 1.09 -1.69
C LYS A 44 -11.65 -0.24 -0.99
N VAL A 45 -12.64 -0.27 -0.11
CA VAL A 45 -13.19 -1.51 0.48
C VAL A 45 -14.69 -1.44 0.30
N GLU A 46 -15.25 -2.43 -0.36
CA GLU A 46 -16.66 -2.47 -0.75
C GLU A 46 -17.35 -3.65 -0.04
N PRO A 47 -18.29 -3.37 0.88
CA PRO A 47 -19.11 -4.40 1.50
C PRO A 47 -20.29 -4.79 0.59
N THR A 48 -20.45 -6.09 0.34
CA THR A 48 -21.67 -6.64 -0.24
C THR A 48 -22.66 -6.94 0.88
N GLN A 49 -23.86 -6.37 0.79
CA GLN A 49 -24.90 -6.51 1.80
C GLN A 49 -26.08 -7.32 1.26
N GLN A 50 -26.63 -8.19 2.09
CA GLN A 50 -27.88 -8.90 1.81
C GLN A 50 -28.94 -8.47 2.81
N LYS A 51 -30.18 -8.37 2.34
CA LYS A 51 -31.33 -8.02 3.19
C LYS A 51 -31.61 -9.19 4.13
N SER A 52 -31.59 -8.92 5.43
CA SER A 52 -31.88 -9.88 6.51
C SER A 52 -33.21 -9.61 7.21
N THR A 53 -34.02 -8.70 6.65
CA THR A 53 -35.29 -8.28 7.25
C THR A 53 -36.26 -9.45 7.45
N THR A 54 -36.73 -9.57 8.68
CA THR A 54 -37.75 -10.51 9.16
C THR A 54 -39.07 -9.78 9.42
N TYR A 55 -40.15 -10.54 9.67
CA TYR A 55 -41.45 -9.96 9.98
C TYR A 55 -41.49 -9.29 11.37
N ASP A 56 -40.53 -9.59 12.24
CA ASP A 56 -40.44 -9.05 13.59
C ASP A 56 -39.75 -7.68 13.65
N ASP A 57 -39.19 -7.20 12.53
CA ASP A 57 -38.43 -5.94 12.48
C ASP A 57 -39.31 -4.67 12.39
N GLU A 58 -40.61 -4.78 12.71
CA GLU A 58 -41.59 -3.67 12.75
C GLU A 58 -41.62 -2.78 11.49
N GLY A 59 -41.24 -3.34 10.34
CA GLY A 59 -41.19 -2.63 9.05
C GLY A 59 -39.87 -1.91 8.75
N TRP A 60 -38.85 -2.03 9.60
CA TRP A 60 -37.51 -1.51 9.36
C TRP A 60 -36.68 -2.46 8.49
N ALA A 61 -35.96 -1.89 7.52
CA ALA A 61 -35.09 -2.67 6.65
C ALA A 61 -33.78 -3.01 7.36
N ASP A 62 -33.60 -4.28 7.73
CA ASP A 62 -32.31 -4.81 8.19
C ASP A 62 -31.45 -5.37 7.03
N SER A 63 -30.14 -5.21 7.13
CA SER A 63 -29.16 -5.67 6.14
C SER A 63 -27.87 -6.11 6.80
N THR A 64 -27.36 -7.28 6.39
CA THR A 64 -26.13 -7.88 6.91
C THR A 64 -25.05 -7.87 5.84
N VAL A 65 -23.81 -7.49 6.20
CA VAL A 65 -22.64 -7.60 5.31
C VAL A 65 -22.27 -9.08 5.15
N THR A 66 -22.17 -9.52 3.90
CA THR A 66 -21.93 -10.93 3.53
C THR A 66 -20.54 -11.14 2.95
N GLU A 67 -19.99 -10.13 2.29
CA GLU A 67 -18.66 -10.17 1.68
C GLU A 67 -17.99 -8.80 1.78
N LEU A 68 -16.66 -8.81 1.82
CA LEU A 68 -15.83 -7.62 1.74
C LEU A 68 -14.84 -7.78 0.59
N ALA A 69 -15.00 -6.96 -0.44
CA ALA A 69 -14.03 -6.83 -1.51
C ALA A 69 -13.14 -5.60 -1.24
N TRP A 70 -11.91 -5.62 -1.78
CA TRP A 70 -11.06 -4.44 -1.77
C TRP A 70 -10.40 -4.26 -3.12
N SER A 71 -10.16 -3.01 -3.48
CA SER A 71 -9.51 -2.63 -4.72
C SER A 71 -8.63 -1.41 -4.51
N ILE A 72 -7.67 -1.18 -5.40
CA ILE A 72 -6.87 0.03 -5.43
C ILE A 72 -6.83 0.52 -6.87
N GLU A 73 -7.34 1.72 -7.08
CA GLU A 73 -7.19 2.43 -8.34
C GLU A 73 -6.03 3.41 -8.21
N THR A 74 -5.06 3.33 -9.13
CA THR A 74 -3.92 4.24 -9.14
C THR A 74 -3.58 4.70 -10.55
N LYS A 75 -3.25 5.98 -10.66
CA LYS A 75 -2.70 6.56 -11.89
C LYS A 75 -1.20 6.77 -11.73
N LEU A 76 -0.44 6.27 -12.68
CA LEU A 76 1.02 6.26 -12.67
C LEU A 76 1.55 7.02 -13.89
N ALA A 77 2.59 7.83 -13.72
CA ALA A 77 3.44 8.22 -14.83
C ALA A 77 4.33 7.03 -15.22
N HIS A 78 4.32 6.64 -16.48
CA HIS A 78 5.13 5.53 -16.98
C HIS A 78 6.60 5.96 -17.06
N ARG A 79 7.44 5.41 -16.19
CA ARG A 79 8.82 5.87 -16.01
C ARG A 79 9.79 4.96 -16.74
N CYS A 80 10.62 5.56 -17.59
CA CYS A 80 11.81 4.94 -18.16
C CYS A 80 13.10 5.52 -17.54
N HIS A 81 14.16 4.72 -17.54
CA HIS A 81 15.47 5.14 -17.09
C HIS A 81 16.12 6.06 -18.15
N PRO A 82 16.71 7.21 -17.77
CA PRO A 82 17.19 8.22 -18.73
C PRO A 82 18.31 7.72 -19.66
N THR A 83 19.17 6.83 -19.17
CA THR A 83 20.32 6.31 -19.94
C THR A 83 20.04 4.98 -20.63
N THR A 84 19.59 3.96 -19.90
CA THR A 84 19.33 2.62 -20.46
C THR A 84 18.02 2.53 -21.23
N ARG A 85 17.14 3.53 -21.11
CA ARG A 85 15.78 3.57 -21.68
C ARG A 85 14.87 2.41 -21.22
N ALA A 86 15.31 1.61 -20.25
CA ALA A 86 14.53 0.52 -19.69
C ALA A 86 13.39 1.07 -18.84
N PHE A 87 12.20 0.49 -18.95
CA PHE A 87 11.07 0.80 -18.08
C PHE A 87 11.35 0.35 -16.63
N ASN A 88 10.67 0.98 -15.69
CA ASN A 88 10.80 0.62 -14.29
C ASN A 88 10.35 -0.83 -14.05
N ALA A 89 11.19 -1.62 -13.38
CA ALA A 89 10.94 -3.04 -13.16
C ALA A 89 9.64 -3.35 -12.39
N ALA A 90 9.21 -2.48 -11.47
CA ALA A 90 7.97 -2.67 -10.73
C ALA A 90 6.75 -2.38 -11.62
N GLN A 91 6.82 -1.34 -12.47
CA GLN A 91 5.77 -1.03 -13.44
C GLN A 91 5.66 -2.11 -14.52
N GLU A 92 6.78 -2.60 -15.05
CA GLU A 92 6.76 -3.71 -16.02
C GLU A 92 6.20 -5.00 -15.44
N ARG A 93 6.46 -5.29 -14.15
CA ARG A 93 5.86 -6.46 -13.50
C ARG A 93 4.33 -6.34 -13.39
N LEU A 94 3.80 -5.13 -13.18
CA LEU A 94 2.35 -4.89 -13.22
C LEU A 94 1.79 -5.09 -14.63
N ARG A 95 2.45 -4.54 -15.65
CA ARG A 95 2.07 -4.72 -17.05
C ARG A 95 2.06 -6.20 -17.44
N LEU A 96 3.15 -6.92 -17.19
CA LEU A 96 3.25 -8.36 -17.48
C LEU A 96 2.22 -9.18 -16.70
N ALA A 97 1.91 -8.83 -15.46
CA ALA A 97 0.86 -9.53 -14.70
C ALA A 97 -0.53 -9.36 -15.33
N SER A 98 -0.84 -8.19 -15.90
CA SER A 98 -2.13 -7.97 -16.57
C SER A 98 -2.31 -8.77 -17.87
N GLU A 99 -1.21 -9.13 -18.53
CA GLU A 99 -1.20 -9.90 -19.79
C GLU A 99 -1.10 -11.42 -19.57
N ASN A 100 -1.14 -11.87 -18.30
CA ASN A 100 -1.01 -13.27 -17.93
C ASN A 100 -2.28 -13.83 -17.28
N PHE A 101 -2.29 -15.15 -17.07
CA PHE A 101 -3.38 -15.87 -16.42
C PHE A 101 -2.88 -16.65 -15.20
N GLY A 102 -3.82 -17.10 -14.37
CA GLY A 102 -3.54 -17.97 -13.23
C GLY A 102 -2.68 -17.30 -12.15
N SER A 103 -1.68 -18.00 -11.64
CA SER A 103 -0.80 -17.47 -10.59
C SER A 103 0.10 -16.34 -11.06
N ALA A 104 0.36 -16.24 -12.37
CA ALA A 104 1.24 -15.21 -12.95
C ALA A 104 0.55 -13.84 -13.07
N SER A 105 -0.79 -13.78 -13.06
CA SER A 105 -1.55 -12.52 -13.03
C SER A 105 -1.71 -11.92 -11.65
N ARG A 106 -1.27 -12.65 -10.62
CA ARG A 106 -1.33 -12.23 -9.23
C ARG A 106 -0.04 -11.51 -8.84
N VAL A 107 -0.20 -10.35 -8.22
CA VAL A 107 0.87 -9.60 -7.60
C VAL A 107 0.71 -9.56 -6.09
N HIS A 108 1.84 -9.54 -5.38
CA HIS A 108 1.88 -9.32 -3.94
C HIS A 108 2.27 -7.87 -3.68
N ILE A 109 1.38 -7.11 -3.05
CA ILE A 109 1.54 -5.66 -2.84
C ILE A 109 1.47 -5.33 -1.35
N ARG A 110 2.14 -4.24 -1.00
CA ARG A 110 1.91 -3.54 0.27
C ARG A 110 1.80 -2.05 0.02
N TYR A 111 1.00 -1.38 0.83
CA TYR A 111 0.92 0.07 0.82
C TYR A 111 0.75 0.62 2.23
N TYR A 112 1.35 1.77 2.49
CA TYR A 112 1.41 2.34 3.82
C TYR A 112 1.57 3.86 3.78
N ASP A 113 1.24 4.51 4.89
CA ASP A 113 1.45 5.93 5.07
C ASP A 113 2.94 6.27 5.21
N ARG A 114 3.46 7.17 4.39
CA ARG A 114 4.87 7.59 4.42
C ARG A 114 5.28 8.31 5.71
N GLU A 115 4.33 8.86 6.46
CA GLU A 115 4.56 9.56 7.72
C GLU A 115 4.54 8.61 8.93
N GLY A 116 4.43 7.30 8.69
CA GLY A 116 4.47 6.29 9.75
C GLY A 116 3.16 6.12 10.51
N ARG A 117 2.05 6.68 10.01
CA ARG A 117 0.70 6.50 10.57
C ARG A 117 0.28 5.03 10.53
N PRO A 118 -0.66 4.57 11.38
CA PRO A 118 -1.02 3.14 11.48
C PRO A 118 -1.67 2.54 10.22
N GLU A 119 -2.03 3.35 9.22
CA GLU A 119 -2.59 2.88 7.96
C GLU A 119 -1.50 2.22 7.09
N ALA A 120 -1.37 0.90 7.25
CA ALA A 120 -0.49 0.06 6.46
C ALA A 120 -1.11 -1.32 6.22
N TYR A 121 -1.08 -1.76 4.97
CA TYR A 121 -1.74 -2.98 4.54
C TYR A 121 -0.91 -3.77 3.52
N GLU A 122 -1.13 -5.07 3.49
CA GLU A 122 -0.52 -6.03 2.57
C GLU A 122 -1.59 -6.96 2.00
N GLY A 123 -1.43 -7.37 0.75
CA GLY A 123 -2.38 -8.29 0.12
C GLY A 123 -1.98 -8.72 -1.28
N PHE A 124 -2.67 -9.73 -1.79
CA PHE A 124 -2.53 -10.15 -3.18
C PHE A 124 -3.59 -9.49 -4.05
N ALA A 125 -3.23 -9.04 -5.23
CA ALA A 125 -4.15 -8.43 -6.18
C ALA A 125 -3.98 -8.99 -7.60
N LEU A 126 -5.05 -8.92 -8.38
CA LEU A 126 -5.04 -9.08 -9.82
C LEU A 126 -4.85 -7.69 -10.46
N VAL A 127 -4.08 -7.62 -11.54
CA VAL A 127 -3.72 -6.35 -12.17
C VAL A 127 -4.51 -6.15 -13.46
N THR A 128 -5.13 -4.99 -13.60
CA THR A 128 -5.58 -4.44 -14.88
C THR A 128 -4.69 -3.26 -15.22
N TRP A 129 -4.12 -3.26 -16.43
CA TRP A 129 -3.24 -2.21 -16.94
C TRP A 129 -3.89 -1.53 -18.14
N GLU A 130 -4.15 -0.23 -18.02
CA GLU A 130 -4.78 0.56 -19.06
C GLU A 130 -3.88 1.78 -19.34
N PRO A 131 -3.27 1.88 -20.53
CA PRO A 131 -2.62 3.12 -20.95
C PRO A 131 -3.63 4.27 -20.91
N ASP A 132 -3.25 5.38 -20.30
CA ASP A 132 -4.09 6.57 -20.10
C ASP A 132 -3.38 7.77 -20.71
N GLY A 133 -3.87 8.24 -21.87
CA GLY A 133 -3.23 9.25 -22.71
C GLY A 133 -3.47 8.97 -24.19
N GLY A 134 -3.09 9.88 -25.07
CA GLY A 134 -3.21 9.64 -26.52
C GLY A 134 -2.93 10.83 -27.43
N ALA A 135 -2.80 12.03 -26.88
CA ALA A 135 -2.36 13.20 -27.63
C ALA A 135 -0.82 13.26 -27.71
N ALA A 136 -0.30 13.96 -28.73
CA ALA A 136 1.15 14.04 -28.97
C ALA A 136 1.91 14.84 -27.89
N ASP A 137 1.20 15.66 -27.12
CA ASP A 137 1.69 16.48 -26.01
C ASP A 137 1.40 15.87 -24.63
N ASP A 138 0.68 14.75 -24.58
CA ASP A 138 0.39 14.05 -23.33
C ASP A 138 1.65 13.39 -22.77
N LEU A 139 1.78 13.39 -21.44
CA LEU A 139 2.73 12.52 -20.77
C LEU A 139 2.23 11.08 -20.85
N ASP A 140 3.16 10.13 -21.01
CA ASP A 140 2.85 8.70 -20.93
C ASP A 140 2.38 8.36 -19.51
N THR A 141 1.07 8.21 -19.33
CA THR A 141 0.44 7.81 -18.07
C THR A 141 -0.32 6.50 -18.23
N VAL A 142 -0.51 5.83 -17.11
CA VAL A 142 -1.12 4.50 -17.06
C VAL A 142 -2.05 4.47 -15.86
N LYS A 143 -3.27 4.00 -16.09
CA LYS A 143 -4.20 3.63 -15.05
C LYS A 143 -4.03 2.16 -14.71
N VAL A 144 -3.80 1.88 -13.43
CA VAL A 144 -3.68 0.52 -12.89
C VAL A 144 -4.79 0.29 -11.88
N THR A 145 -5.56 -0.77 -12.10
CA THR A 145 -6.56 -1.24 -11.14
C THR A 145 -6.08 -2.54 -10.52
N LEU A 146 -5.97 -2.56 -9.21
CA LEU A 146 -5.55 -3.72 -8.41
C LEU A 146 -6.78 -4.29 -7.70
N THR A 147 -7.29 -5.43 -8.16
CA THR A 147 -8.44 -6.10 -7.56
C THR A 147 -7.98 -7.12 -6.53
N GLY A 148 -8.41 -6.98 -5.29
CA GLY A 148 -8.00 -7.84 -4.19
C GLY A 148 -8.37 -9.31 -4.40
N LYS A 149 -7.38 -10.20 -4.22
CA LYS A 149 -7.58 -11.66 -4.20
C LYS A 149 -7.40 -12.17 -2.77
N GLY A 150 -8.51 -12.26 -2.05
CA GLY A 150 -8.54 -12.68 -0.65
C GLY A 150 -8.33 -11.52 0.32
N PRO A 151 -8.15 -11.80 1.62
CA PRO A 151 -8.17 -10.76 2.65
C PRO A 151 -6.93 -9.87 2.57
N ARG A 152 -7.17 -8.56 2.66
CA ARG A 152 -6.14 -7.56 2.98
C ARG A 152 -5.74 -7.71 4.45
N ARG A 153 -4.45 -7.78 4.73
CA ARG A 153 -3.90 -7.85 6.09
C ARG A 153 -3.40 -6.48 6.52
N THR A 154 -3.70 -6.09 7.75
CA THR A 154 -3.06 -4.94 8.38
C THR A 154 -1.64 -5.33 8.78
N ILE A 155 -0.67 -4.49 8.47
CA ILE A 155 0.73 -4.67 8.83
C ILE A 155 1.21 -3.52 9.71
N THR A 156 2.29 -3.71 10.46
CA THR A 156 2.98 -2.59 11.10
C THR A 156 3.59 -1.72 10.00
N ASN A 157 3.34 -0.41 10.06
CA ASN A 157 3.85 0.51 9.06
C ASN A 157 5.39 0.48 9.03
N PRO A 158 6.04 0.13 7.89
CA PRO A 158 7.49 0.10 7.78
C PRO A 158 8.17 1.46 8.00
N ALA A 159 7.43 2.57 7.84
CA ALA A 159 7.90 3.93 8.08
C ALA A 159 7.57 4.44 9.49
N ALA A 160 6.88 3.66 10.33
CA ALA A 160 6.65 4.05 11.71
C ALA A 160 7.98 4.09 12.47
N PRO A 161 8.18 5.08 13.36
CA PRO A 161 9.29 5.01 14.31
C PRO A 161 9.18 3.70 15.10
N PRO A 162 10.31 3.02 15.41
CA PRO A 162 10.27 1.81 16.21
C PRO A 162 9.50 2.09 17.50
N ALA A 163 8.46 1.30 17.75
CA ALA A 163 7.70 1.37 18.99
C ALA A 163 8.60 0.88 20.14
N GLY A 164 9.36 1.82 20.71
CA GLY A 164 10.32 1.57 21.78
C GLY A 164 11.43 2.60 21.73
N GLY A 165 11.53 3.42 22.77
CA GLY A 165 12.69 4.29 22.99
C GLY A 165 13.96 3.45 22.96
N GLY A 166 14.67 3.50 21.83
CA GLY A 166 15.94 2.82 21.68
C GLY A 166 16.95 3.43 22.63
N THR A 167 17.19 2.78 23.77
CA THR A 167 18.45 2.93 24.48
C THR A 167 19.53 2.47 23.50
N LEU A 168 20.27 3.43 22.97
CA LEU A 168 21.53 3.20 22.26
C LEU A 168 22.46 2.49 23.25
N THR A 169 22.45 1.17 23.25
CA THR A 169 23.44 0.40 23.98
C THR A 169 24.68 0.38 23.10
N LEU A 170 25.59 1.33 23.32
CA LEU A 170 26.93 1.24 22.75
C LEU A 170 27.54 -0.05 23.33
N ALA A 171 27.64 -1.09 22.49
CA ALA A 171 28.51 -2.22 22.77
C ALA A 171 29.94 -1.67 22.82
N ALA A 172 30.41 -1.36 24.02
CA ALA A 172 31.80 -1.05 24.29
C ALA A 172 32.61 -2.27 23.86
N THR A 173 33.12 -2.25 22.63
CA THR A 173 34.19 -3.15 22.22
C THR A 173 35.38 -2.77 23.07
N GLY A 174 35.64 -3.60 24.08
CA GLY A 174 36.76 -3.43 25.00
C GLY A 174 38.07 -3.36 24.24
N LYS A 175 38.54 -2.14 23.99
CA LYS A 175 39.95 -1.85 23.76
C LYS A 175 40.44 -1.16 25.01
N THR A 176 41.01 -1.95 25.91
CA THR A 176 41.84 -1.43 26.99
C THR A 176 43.00 -0.68 26.33
N LEU A 177 42.99 0.65 26.45
CA LEU A 177 44.15 1.46 26.17
C LEU A 177 45.21 1.06 27.20
N LYS A 178 46.14 0.20 26.78
CA LYS A 178 47.34 -0.11 27.55
C LYS A 178 48.12 1.18 27.75
N GLU A 179 48.39 1.50 29.01
CA GLU A 179 49.46 2.39 29.43
C GLU A 179 50.75 2.02 28.67
N VAL A 180 51.36 3.02 28.03
CA VAL A 180 52.81 3.04 27.84
C VAL A 180 53.27 4.47 28.08
N ALA A 181 53.50 4.76 29.36
CA ALA A 181 54.47 5.76 29.77
C ALA A 181 55.83 5.04 29.88
N ALA A 182 56.78 5.42 29.03
CA ALA A 182 58.22 5.33 29.25
C ALA A 182 58.89 6.29 28.26
#